data_AF-A0A848Z1E5-F1
#
_entry.id   AF-A0A848Z1E5-F1
#
_cell.length_a   1.000
_cell.length_b   1.000
_cell.length_c   1.000
_cell.angle_alpha   90.00
_cell.angle_beta   90.00
_cell.angle_gamma   90.00
#
_symmetry.space_group_name_H-M   'P 1'
#
loop_
_entity.id
_entity.type
_entity.pdbx_description
1 polymer ?
#
loop_
_entity_poly.entity_id
_entity_poly.type
_entity_poly.pdbx_seq_one_letter_code
_entity_poly.pdbx_strand_id
1 'polypeptide(L)'
;MFQVNDAADFLVVRPVSETYRQVVPDPLQEMVTNVLRNLRTPVIVLNQLLQGDWEGAEVAATRFFLNSTVGVLGLVDIAGYGNPELAYESEDFGQTLAVWGVGDGPYLVLPLLGPSNVRDTAGRVVDIGSDPLTYTLNDDAALARNILTVVDARTQLLDPLDEVRRSSLDYYAAVRSLYVQSRDGEIQEGAAAEGEEFPDFEDFDDFEDFEGFDDPPPPTDSGEAGPPSNALLSESPPLREPPPPLVLDLDPRRNQPR
;
A
#
# COMPACT_ATOMS: atom_id res chain seq x y z
N MET A 1 7.51 10.59 16.00
CA MET A 1 6.17 10.63 15.38
C MET A 1 5.40 9.33 15.57
N PHE A 2 5.97 8.17 15.24
CA PHE A 2 5.28 6.87 15.42
C PHE A 2 4.71 6.67 16.83
N GLN A 3 5.50 6.88 17.90
CA GLN A 3 5.03 6.75 19.28
C GLN A 3 3.86 7.70 19.62
N VAL A 4 3.80 8.89 18.99
CA VAL A 4 2.69 9.84 19.20
C VAL A 4 1.42 9.30 18.57
N ASN A 5 1.51 8.77 17.34
CA ASN A 5 0.37 8.14 16.68
C ASN A 5 -0.08 6.88 17.42
N ASP A 6 0.86 6.06 17.88
CA ASP A 6 0.55 4.84 18.64
C ASP A 6 -0.14 5.16 19.97
N ALA A 7 0.32 6.21 20.67
CA ALA A 7 -0.36 6.70 21.86
C ALA A 7 -1.76 7.26 21.54
N ALA A 8 -1.91 8.01 20.45
CA ALA A 8 -3.21 8.53 20.03
C ALA A 8 -4.19 7.41 19.62
N ASP A 9 -3.70 6.38 18.92
CA ASP A 9 -4.48 5.20 18.57
C ASP A 9 -4.95 4.47 19.83
N PHE A 10 -4.01 4.16 20.72
CA PHE A 10 -4.30 3.43 21.95
C PHE A 10 -5.28 4.17 22.87
N LEU A 11 -5.12 5.49 23.01
CA LEU A 11 -5.92 6.29 23.95
C LEU A 11 -7.27 6.74 23.38
N VAL A 12 -7.37 6.92 22.06
CA VAL A 12 -8.53 7.57 21.44
C VAL A 12 -9.08 6.77 20.28
N VAL A 13 -8.30 6.51 19.22
CA VAL A 13 -8.86 5.97 17.97
C VAL A 13 -9.36 4.54 18.16
N ARG A 14 -8.55 3.65 18.72
CA ARG A 14 -8.90 2.26 19.01
C ARG A 14 -10.15 2.13 19.89
N PRO A 15 -10.26 2.76 21.07
CA PRO A 15 -11.47 2.65 21.89
C PRO A 15 -12.73 3.24 21.22
N VAL A 16 -12.58 4.31 20.43
CA VAL A 16 -13.70 4.86 19.63
C VAL A 16 -14.13 3.87 18.56
N SER A 17 -13.19 3.27 17.82
CA SER A 17 -13.47 2.25 16.80
C SER A 17 -14.08 0.97 17.39
N GLU A 18 -13.61 0.51 18.55
CA GLU A 18 -14.22 -0.61 19.29
C GLU A 18 -15.66 -0.27 19.71
N THR A 19 -15.92 0.95 20.16
CA THR A 19 -17.27 1.39 20.54
C THR A 19 -18.17 1.49 19.30
N TYR A 20 -17.66 2.06 18.21
CA TYR A 20 -18.38 2.13 16.93
C TYR A 20 -18.78 0.73 16.44
N ARG A 21 -17.83 -0.22 16.42
CA ARG A 21 -18.09 -1.63 16.06
C ARG A 21 -19.14 -2.31 16.94
N GLN A 22 -19.17 -1.97 18.23
CA GLN A 22 -20.11 -2.56 19.18
C GLN A 22 -21.53 -1.97 19.10
N VAL A 23 -21.63 -0.68 18.82
CA VAL A 23 -22.91 0.05 18.88
C VAL A 23 -23.62 0.09 17.52
N VAL A 24 -22.86 0.13 16.43
CA VAL A 24 -23.40 0.24 15.07
C VAL A 24 -23.48 -1.17 14.45
N PRO A 25 -24.66 -1.65 14.04
CA PRO A 25 -24.80 -2.94 13.35
C PRO A 25 -24.01 -2.98 12.03
N ASP A 26 -23.51 -4.16 11.66
CA ASP A 26 -22.70 -4.36 10.45
C ASP A 26 -23.29 -3.75 9.17
N PRO A 27 -24.61 -3.86 8.87
CA PRO A 27 -25.18 -3.23 7.68
C PRO A 27 -25.05 -1.71 7.66
N LEU A 28 -25.11 -1.05 8.82
CA LEU A 28 -24.93 0.40 8.90
C LEU A 28 -23.46 0.79 8.79
N GLN A 29 -22.54 -0.03 9.33
CA GLN A 29 -21.10 0.19 9.12
C GLN A 29 -20.77 0.11 7.63
N GLU A 30 -21.30 -0.91 6.93
CA GLU A 30 -21.12 -1.07 5.48
C GLU A 30 -21.69 0.13 4.69
N MET A 31 -22.88 0.63 5.06
CA MET A 31 -23.43 1.84 4.44
C MET A 31 -22.50 3.06 4.62
N VAL A 32 -21.90 3.23 5.80
CA VAL A 32 -20.93 4.30 6.05
C VAL A 32 -19.70 4.13 5.16
N THR A 33 -19.12 2.94 5.11
CA THR A 33 -17.99 2.60 4.23
C THR A 33 -18.30 2.93 2.78
N ASN A 34 -19.48 2.53 2.29
CA ASN A 34 -19.90 2.75 0.91
C ASN A 34 -20.07 4.24 0.59
N VAL A 35 -20.68 5.02 1.49
CA VAL A 35 -20.78 6.47 1.34
C VAL A 35 -19.39 7.10 1.28
N LEU A 36 -18.50 6.76 2.20
CA LEU A 36 -17.15 7.32 2.23
C LEU A 36 -16.34 6.98 0.96
N ARG A 37 -16.48 5.75 0.44
CA ARG A 37 -15.90 5.33 -0.84
C ARG A 37 -16.48 6.13 -2.00
N ASN A 38 -17.80 6.26 -2.08
CA ASN A 38 -18.50 7.02 -3.14
C ASN A 38 -18.10 8.51 -3.13
N LEU A 39 -17.92 9.11 -1.94
CA LEU A 39 -17.45 10.49 -1.80
C LEU A 39 -16.01 10.69 -2.26
N ARG A 40 -15.16 9.65 -2.23
CA ARG A 40 -13.79 9.69 -2.75
C ARG A 40 -13.71 9.42 -4.24
N THR A 41 -14.72 8.81 -4.85
CA THR A 41 -14.67 8.38 -6.25
C THR A 41 -14.34 9.48 -7.26
N PRO A 42 -14.78 10.75 -7.11
CA PRO A 42 -14.34 11.81 -8.03
C PRO A 42 -12.82 12.02 -8.06
N VAL A 43 -12.14 11.87 -6.92
CA VAL A 43 -10.66 11.94 -6.84
C VAL A 43 -10.04 10.70 -7.48
N ILE A 44 -10.62 9.52 -7.26
CA ILE A 44 -10.18 8.26 -7.90
C ILE A 44 -10.27 8.36 -9.42
N VAL A 45 -11.40 8.82 -9.97
CA VAL A 45 -11.58 9.03 -11.41
C VAL A 45 -10.52 9.99 -11.96
N LEU A 46 -10.23 11.08 -11.24
CA LEU A 46 -9.19 12.02 -11.64
C LEU A 46 -7.81 11.36 -11.70
N ASN A 47 -7.44 10.59 -10.67
CA ASN A 47 -6.14 9.90 -10.64
C ASN A 47 -6.06 8.79 -11.69
N GLN A 48 -7.11 8.02 -11.94
CA GLN A 48 -7.15 7.05 -13.05
C GLN A 48 -6.89 7.72 -14.40
N LEU A 49 -7.57 8.84 -14.68
CA LEU A 49 -7.35 9.62 -15.90
C LEU A 49 -5.93 10.18 -16.01
N LEU A 50 -5.33 10.60 -14.90
CA LEU A 50 -3.96 11.11 -14.85
C LEU A 50 -2.91 10.00 -15.02
N GLN A 51 -3.24 8.79 -14.59
CA GLN A 51 -2.43 7.59 -14.78
C GLN A 51 -2.51 7.07 -16.21
N GLY A 52 -3.55 7.43 -16.96
CA GLY A 52 -3.79 6.93 -18.31
C GLY A 52 -4.69 5.70 -18.36
N ASP A 53 -5.16 5.23 -17.20
CA ASP A 53 -6.09 4.12 -17.07
C ASP A 53 -7.52 4.57 -17.38
N TRP A 54 -7.90 4.43 -18.65
CA TRP A 54 -9.26 4.76 -19.12
C TRP A 54 -10.31 3.76 -18.66
N GLU A 55 -9.94 2.49 -18.53
CA GLU A 55 -10.86 1.42 -18.13
C GLU A 55 -11.23 1.58 -16.66
N GLY A 56 -10.23 1.72 -15.78
CA GLY A 56 -10.46 2.00 -14.37
C GLY A 56 -11.17 3.34 -14.13
N ALA A 57 -10.91 4.37 -14.94
CA ALA A 57 -11.66 5.62 -14.89
C ALA A 57 -13.15 5.43 -15.24
N GLU A 58 -13.47 4.63 -16.27
CA GLU A 58 -14.83 4.29 -16.66
C GLU A 58 -15.55 3.48 -15.57
N VAL A 59 -14.87 2.48 -15.02
CA VAL A 59 -15.38 1.67 -13.91
C VAL A 59 -15.69 2.55 -12.70
N ALA A 60 -14.74 3.38 -12.26
CA ALA A 60 -14.93 4.28 -11.14
C ALA A 60 -16.06 5.30 -11.38
N ALA A 61 -16.15 5.87 -12.59
CA ALA A 61 -17.22 6.80 -12.93
C ALA A 61 -18.60 6.12 -12.95
N THR A 62 -18.68 4.90 -13.48
CA THR A 62 -19.89 4.08 -13.50
C THR A 62 -20.33 3.74 -12.08
N ARG A 63 -19.39 3.33 -11.22
CA ARG A 63 -19.63 3.09 -9.80
C ARG A 63 -20.19 4.32 -9.12
N PHE A 64 -19.56 5.48 -9.29
CA PHE A 64 -20.04 6.74 -8.72
C PHE A 64 -21.45 7.08 -9.17
N PHE A 65 -21.75 6.93 -10.46
CA PHE A 65 -23.07 7.22 -11.01
C PHE A 65 -24.14 6.30 -10.44
N LEU A 66 -23.94 4.98 -10.48
CA LEU A 66 -24.90 3.99 -9.99
C LEU A 66 -25.12 4.11 -8.48
N ASN A 67 -24.04 4.22 -7.71
CA ASN A 67 -24.11 4.30 -6.26
C ASN A 67 -24.71 5.63 -5.81
N SER A 68 -24.41 6.73 -6.49
CA SER A 68 -25.02 8.03 -6.15
C SER A 68 -26.50 8.11 -6.50
N THR A 69 -26.94 7.46 -7.57
CA THR A 69 -28.34 7.53 -8.05
C THR A 69 -29.21 6.42 -7.47
N VAL A 70 -28.95 5.17 -7.84
CA VAL A 70 -29.71 3.99 -7.42
C VAL A 70 -29.32 3.59 -6.00
N GLY A 71 -28.04 3.69 -5.66
CA GLY A 71 -27.51 3.36 -4.33
C GLY A 71 -27.77 4.44 -3.26
N VAL A 72 -28.57 5.46 -3.56
CA VAL A 72 -28.95 6.55 -2.65
C VAL A 72 -27.72 7.25 -2.06
N LEU A 73 -27.01 8.03 -2.88
CA LEU A 73 -25.79 8.75 -2.50
C LEU A 73 -24.64 7.86 -2.00
N GLY A 74 -24.64 6.59 -2.41
CA GLY A 74 -23.64 5.60 -2.03
C GLY A 74 -23.92 4.86 -0.74
N LEU A 75 -25.13 4.93 -0.17
CA LEU A 75 -25.51 4.06 0.96
C LEU A 75 -25.43 2.59 0.58
N VAL A 76 -25.77 2.25 -0.66
CA VAL A 76 -25.71 0.88 -1.18
C VAL A 76 -24.74 0.83 -2.37
N ASP A 77 -23.79 -0.11 -2.34
CA ASP A 77 -22.95 -0.40 -3.49
C ASP A 77 -23.71 -1.23 -4.53
N ILE A 78 -24.49 -0.54 -5.36
CA ILE A 78 -25.25 -1.14 -6.45
C ILE A 78 -24.33 -1.61 -7.57
N ALA A 79 -23.26 -0.85 -7.84
CA ALA A 79 -22.35 -1.15 -8.92
C ALA A 79 -21.58 -2.46 -8.70
N GLY A 80 -21.07 -2.68 -7.48
CA GLY A 80 -20.34 -3.90 -7.13
C GLY A 80 -21.25 -5.10 -6.86
N TYR A 81 -22.57 -4.93 -6.79
CA TYR A 81 -23.49 -6.00 -6.41
C TYR A 81 -23.58 -7.08 -7.50
N GLY A 82 -22.81 -8.15 -7.32
CA GLY A 82 -22.79 -9.30 -8.22
C GLY A 82 -22.12 -9.04 -9.57
N ASN A 83 -21.41 -7.92 -9.72
CA ASN A 83 -20.63 -7.60 -10.92
C ASN A 83 -19.14 -7.42 -10.58
N PRO A 84 -18.30 -8.43 -10.83
CA PRO A 84 -16.85 -8.36 -10.60
C PRO A 84 -16.13 -7.29 -11.43
N GLU A 85 -16.63 -6.96 -12.62
CA GLU A 85 -16.03 -5.94 -13.50
C GLU A 85 -16.16 -4.52 -12.93
N LEU A 86 -17.09 -4.33 -11.99
CA LEU A 86 -17.27 -3.07 -11.27
C LEU A 86 -16.75 -3.18 -9.84
N ALA A 87 -15.67 -3.94 -9.61
CA ALA A 87 -15.03 -3.99 -8.30
C ALA A 87 -14.58 -2.58 -7.86
N TYR A 88 -14.51 -2.36 -6.54
CA TYR A 88 -13.98 -1.11 -6.02
C TYR A 88 -12.46 -1.12 -6.09
N GLU A 89 -11.90 -0.16 -6.80
CA GLU A 89 -10.47 0.15 -6.82
C GLU A 89 -10.25 1.53 -6.19
N SER A 90 -9.07 1.70 -5.59
CA SER A 90 -8.70 2.96 -4.94
C SER A 90 -7.44 3.54 -5.54
N GLU A 91 -7.58 4.73 -6.12
CA GLU A 91 -6.46 5.50 -6.65
C GLU A 91 -6.26 6.83 -5.91
N ASP A 92 -5.00 7.21 -5.78
CA ASP A 92 -4.59 8.47 -5.15
C ASP A 92 -3.40 9.07 -5.91
N PHE A 93 -3.14 10.36 -5.70
CA PHE A 93 -2.12 11.07 -6.47
C PHE A 93 -0.70 10.58 -6.17
N GLY A 94 -0.47 9.89 -5.04
CA GLY A 94 0.80 9.22 -4.77
C GLY A 94 1.05 8.06 -5.74
N GLN A 95 0.01 7.33 -6.14
CA GLN A 95 0.07 6.27 -7.16
C GLN A 95 0.29 6.89 -8.53
N THR A 96 -0.43 7.96 -8.84
CA THR A 96 -0.21 8.74 -10.07
C THR A 96 1.24 9.21 -10.22
N LEU A 97 1.83 9.73 -9.15
CA LEU A 97 3.25 10.11 -9.15
C LEU A 97 4.17 8.90 -9.37
N ALA A 98 3.80 7.73 -8.84
CA ALA A 98 4.56 6.50 -9.05
C ALA A 98 4.54 6.06 -10.52
N VAL A 99 3.37 6.07 -11.16
CA VAL A 99 3.20 5.80 -12.61
C VAL A 99 4.03 6.78 -13.44
N TRP A 100 4.09 8.05 -13.03
CA TRP A 100 4.95 9.06 -13.69
C TRP A 100 6.45 8.92 -13.37
N GLY A 101 6.87 7.86 -12.68
CA GLY A 101 8.27 7.54 -12.40
C GLY A 101 8.85 8.26 -11.19
N VAL A 102 8.03 8.85 -10.32
CA VAL A 102 8.51 9.44 -9.06
C VAL A 102 8.69 8.32 -8.02
N GLY A 103 9.91 8.16 -7.53
CA GLY A 103 10.23 7.23 -6.46
C GLY A 103 9.53 7.57 -5.13
N ASP A 104 9.35 6.57 -4.27
CA ASP A 104 8.71 6.67 -2.95
C ASP A 104 9.42 7.67 -2.02
N GLY A 105 10.75 7.68 -2.04
CA GLY A 105 11.58 8.46 -1.14
C GLY A 105 11.55 7.93 0.30
N PRO A 106 12.09 8.69 1.27
CA PRO A 106 12.19 8.23 2.65
C PRO A 106 10.83 7.91 3.27
N TYR A 107 10.72 6.73 3.90
CA TYR A 107 9.60 6.39 4.77
C TYR A 107 9.50 7.35 5.94
N LEU A 108 8.29 7.78 6.25
CA LEU A 108 7.98 8.66 7.36
C LEU A 108 6.62 8.33 7.97
N VAL A 109 6.39 8.80 9.19
CA VAL A 109 5.09 8.64 9.86
C VAL A 109 4.51 10.02 10.09
N LEU A 110 3.39 10.29 9.42
CA LEU A 110 2.67 11.56 9.53
C LEU A 110 1.90 11.61 10.85
N PRO A 111 1.94 12.72 11.60
CA PRO A 111 1.15 12.85 12.82
C PRO A 111 -0.33 12.60 12.54
N LEU A 112 -0.93 11.69 13.32
CA LEU A 112 -2.34 11.24 13.24
C LEU A 112 -2.75 10.52 11.94
N LEU A 113 -2.04 10.73 10.84
CA LEU A 113 -2.38 10.17 9.52
C LEU A 113 -1.67 8.85 9.20
N GLY A 114 -0.72 8.42 10.03
CA GLY A 114 -0.10 7.09 9.93
C GLY A 114 1.12 7.01 9.01
N PRO A 115 1.49 5.78 8.59
CA PRO A 115 2.61 5.49 7.68
C PRO A 115 2.48 6.23 6.34
N SER A 116 3.61 6.71 5.81
CA SER A 116 3.70 7.33 4.49
C SER A 116 5.16 7.34 3.97
N ASN A 117 5.37 7.93 2.80
CA ASN A 117 6.68 8.33 2.27
C ASN A 117 6.57 9.76 1.72
N VAL A 118 7.67 10.32 1.18
CA VAL A 118 7.68 11.71 0.69
C VAL A 118 6.74 11.89 -0.49
N ARG A 119 6.72 10.95 -1.45
CA ARG A 119 5.84 10.99 -2.62
C ARG A 119 4.37 10.96 -2.22
N ASP A 120 3.97 9.98 -1.43
CA ASP A 120 2.58 9.75 -1.03
C ASP A 120 2.09 10.88 -0.08
N THR A 121 2.99 11.47 0.72
CA THR A 121 2.67 12.68 1.50
C THR A 121 2.34 13.86 0.59
N ALA A 122 3.15 14.09 -0.46
CA ALA A 122 2.86 15.13 -1.44
C ALA A 122 1.58 14.83 -2.21
N GLY A 123 1.36 13.57 -2.59
CA GLY A 123 0.14 13.11 -3.26
C GLY A 123 -1.10 13.39 -2.44
N ARG A 124 -1.09 13.08 -1.16
CA ARG A 124 -2.20 13.39 -0.25
C ARG A 124 -2.56 14.87 -0.20
N VAL A 125 -1.58 15.78 -0.29
CA VAL A 125 -1.86 17.23 -0.34
C VAL A 125 -2.59 17.59 -1.63
N VAL A 126 -2.20 16.97 -2.75
CA VAL A 126 -2.88 17.16 -4.04
C VAL A 126 -4.29 16.58 -4.00
N ASP A 127 -4.48 15.38 -3.44
CA ASP A 127 -5.80 14.75 -3.28
C ASP A 127 -6.75 15.61 -2.43
N ILE A 128 -6.25 16.20 -1.34
CA ILE A 128 -7.06 17.15 -0.54
C ILE A 128 -7.45 18.37 -1.39
N GLY A 129 -6.53 18.88 -2.20
CA GLY A 129 -6.77 20.04 -3.06
C GLY A 129 -7.67 19.75 -4.26
N SER A 130 -7.73 18.50 -4.73
CA SER A 130 -8.56 18.06 -5.86
C SER A 130 -9.93 17.55 -5.43
N ASP A 131 -10.11 17.16 -4.16
CA ASP A 131 -11.39 16.75 -3.59
C ASP A 131 -12.42 17.91 -3.62
N PRO A 132 -13.52 17.79 -4.39
CA PRO A 132 -14.56 18.83 -4.44
C PRO A 132 -15.19 19.12 -3.07
N LEU A 133 -15.16 18.16 -2.15
CA LEU A 133 -15.72 18.30 -0.80
C LEU A 133 -14.90 19.25 0.07
N THR A 134 -13.60 19.43 -0.22
CA THR A 134 -12.74 20.39 0.47
C THR A 134 -13.25 21.82 0.35
N TYR A 135 -13.96 22.16 -0.74
CA TYR A 135 -14.45 23.51 -1.00
C TYR A 135 -15.96 23.67 -0.79
N THR A 136 -16.70 22.57 -0.65
CA THR A 136 -18.18 22.59 -0.59
C THR A 136 -18.73 22.27 0.78
N LEU A 137 -18.01 21.47 1.59
CA LEU A 137 -18.38 21.21 2.97
C LEU A 137 -17.96 22.38 3.87
N ASN A 138 -18.77 22.65 4.90
CA ASN A 138 -18.34 23.52 5.99
C ASN A 138 -17.35 22.78 6.91
N ASP A 139 -16.67 23.53 7.77
CA ASP A 139 -15.60 23.01 8.65
C ASP A 139 -16.09 21.84 9.52
N ASP A 140 -17.29 21.92 10.08
CA ASP A 140 -17.87 20.88 10.94
C ASP A 140 -18.14 19.58 10.15
N ALA A 141 -18.70 19.69 8.94
CA ALA A 141 -18.99 18.55 8.08
C ALA A 141 -17.70 17.91 7.53
N ALA A 142 -16.70 18.71 7.17
CA ALA A 142 -15.39 18.24 6.75
C ALA A 142 -14.69 17.48 7.89
N LEU A 143 -14.73 18.04 9.11
CA LEU A 143 -14.19 17.38 10.30
C LEU A 143 -14.92 16.06 10.60
N ALA A 144 -16.26 16.06 10.54
CA ALA A 144 -17.06 14.86 10.76
C ALA A 144 -16.72 13.76 9.74
N ARG A 145 -16.60 14.10 8.44
CA ARG A 145 -16.18 13.17 7.39
C ARG A 145 -14.80 12.58 7.70
N ASN A 146 -13.83 13.42 8.07
CA ASN A 146 -12.46 12.98 8.36
C ASN A 146 -12.41 12.04 9.58
N ILE A 147 -13.11 12.39 10.67
CA ILE A 147 -13.20 11.53 11.85
C ILE A 147 -13.84 10.19 11.48
N LEU A 148 -14.97 10.22 10.76
CA LEU A 148 -15.68 9.00 10.37
C LEU A 148 -14.81 8.12 9.47
N THR A 149 -14.06 8.71 8.54
CA THR A 149 -13.10 7.98 7.68
C THR A 149 -12.03 7.28 8.51
N VAL A 150 -11.46 7.95 9.52
CA VAL A 150 -10.44 7.35 10.37
C VAL A 150 -11.02 6.25 11.25
N VAL A 151 -12.17 6.49 11.87
CA VAL A 151 -12.83 5.51 12.75
C VAL A 151 -13.23 4.27 11.97
N ASP A 152 -13.85 4.44 10.80
CA ASP A 152 -14.29 3.35 9.94
C ASP A 152 -13.11 2.51 9.44
N ALA A 153 -12.07 3.16 8.90
CA ALA A 153 -10.86 2.46 8.47
C ALA A 153 -10.19 1.72 9.62
N ARG A 154 -10.09 2.33 10.80
CA ARG A 154 -9.50 1.67 11.98
C ARG A 154 -10.36 0.51 12.48
N THR A 155 -11.69 0.60 12.39
CA THR A 155 -12.62 -0.47 12.74
C THR A 155 -12.43 -1.70 11.86
N GLN A 156 -12.28 -1.51 10.55
CA GLN A 156 -11.97 -2.60 9.61
C GLN A 156 -10.61 -3.26 9.90
N LEU A 157 -9.69 -2.52 10.51
CA LEU A 157 -8.33 -2.97 10.83
C LEU A 157 -8.15 -3.33 12.31
N LEU A 158 -9.20 -3.44 13.11
CA LEU A 158 -9.10 -3.73 14.55
C LEU A 158 -8.31 -5.00 14.82
N ASP A 159 -8.82 -6.13 14.33
CA ASP A 159 -8.25 -7.44 14.62
C ASP A 159 -6.90 -7.67 13.90
N PRO A 160 -6.73 -7.31 12.61
CA PRO A 160 -5.44 -7.43 11.93
C PRO A 160 -4.32 -6.63 12.60
N LEU A 161 -4.56 -5.38 12.98
CA LEU A 161 -3.52 -4.55 13.61
C LEU A 161 -3.20 -5.01 15.04
N ASP A 162 -4.20 -5.48 15.79
CA ASP A 162 -3.98 -6.05 17.13
C ASP A 162 -3.17 -7.35 17.03
N GLU A 163 -3.40 -8.17 15.99
CA GLU A 163 -2.60 -9.36 15.73
C GLU A 163 -1.17 -9.03 15.34
N VAL A 164 -0.96 -8.09 14.42
CA VAL A 164 0.38 -7.61 14.04
C VAL A 164 1.11 -7.09 15.28
N ARG A 165 0.44 -6.30 16.11
CA ARG A 165 1.02 -5.77 17.36
C ARG A 165 1.44 -6.87 18.33
N ARG A 166 0.62 -7.90 18.48
CA ARG A 166 0.85 -9.01 19.43
C ARG A 166 1.93 -9.98 18.95
N SER A 167 1.99 -10.22 17.64
CA SER A 167 2.91 -11.19 17.01
C SER A 167 4.27 -10.59 16.64
N SER A 168 4.39 -9.26 16.57
CA SER A 168 5.63 -8.58 16.17
C SER A 168 6.55 -8.29 17.36
N LEU A 169 7.85 -8.57 17.18
CA LEU A 169 8.88 -8.13 18.11
C LEU A 169 9.12 -6.61 18.04
N ASP A 170 9.07 -6.07 16.82
CA ASP A 170 9.14 -4.63 16.55
C ASP A 170 7.92 -4.22 15.72
N TYR A 171 6.93 -3.65 16.41
CA TYR A 171 5.67 -3.22 15.80
C TYR A 171 5.88 -2.12 14.75
N TYR A 172 6.86 -1.23 14.94
CA TYR A 172 7.16 -0.17 13.97
C TYR A 172 7.71 -0.77 12.67
N ALA A 173 8.68 -1.67 12.77
CA ALA A 173 9.25 -2.35 11.61
C ALA A 173 8.18 -3.17 10.85
N ALA A 174 7.29 -3.86 11.57
CA ALA A 174 6.19 -4.62 10.98
C ALA A 174 5.21 -3.70 10.22
N VAL A 175 4.74 -2.61 10.84
CA VAL A 175 3.85 -1.64 10.19
C VAL A 175 4.51 -1.01 8.96
N ARG A 176 5.80 -0.66 9.04
CA ARG A 176 6.54 -0.14 7.89
C ARG A 176 6.61 -1.16 6.75
N SER A 177 6.92 -2.42 7.05
CA SER A 177 7.01 -3.48 6.04
C SER A 177 5.67 -3.71 5.36
N LEU A 178 4.58 -3.76 6.13
CA LEU A 178 3.22 -3.93 5.59
C LEU A 178 2.82 -2.73 4.73
N TYR A 179 3.14 -1.51 5.15
CA TYR A 179 2.88 -0.31 4.35
C TYR A 179 3.60 -0.37 2.99
N VAL A 180 4.90 -0.69 2.97
CA VAL A 180 5.66 -0.78 1.71
C VAL A 180 5.07 -1.88 0.82
N GLN A 181 4.81 -3.07 1.37
CA GLN A 181 4.24 -4.17 0.60
C GLN A 181 2.85 -3.85 0.03
N SER A 182 1.95 -3.28 0.84
CA SER A 182 0.62 -2.84 0.40
C SER A 182 0.75 -1.83 -0.73
N ARG A 183 1.66 -0.87 -0.57
CA ARG A 183 1.81 0.23 -1.50
C ARG A 183 2.41 -0.20 -2.83
N ASP A 184 3.37 -1.10 -2.80
CA ASP A 184 3.95 -1.69 -4.01
C ASP A 184 2.89 -2.50 -4.77
N GLY A 185 1.99 -3.18 -4.05
CA GLY A 185 0.84 -3.88 -4.63
C GLY A 185 -0.14 -2.93 -5.32
N GLU A 186 -0.59 -1.88 -4.62
CA GLU A 186 -1.50 -0.85 -5.16
C GLU A 186 -0.95 -0.23 -6.46
N ILE A 187 0.32 0.15 -6.47
CA ILE A 187 0.97 0.75 -7.66
C ILE A 187 1.09 -0.25 -8.81
N GLN A 188 1.36 -1.53 -8.52
CA GLN A 188 1.47 -2.55 -9.55
C GLN A 188 0.11 -2.93 -10.15
N GLU A 189 -0.93 -3.03 -9.32
CA GLU A 189 -2.30 -3.28 -9.79
C GLU A 189 -2.78 -2.12 -10.69
N GLY A 190 -2.58 -0.86 -10.27
CA GLY A 190 -2.89 0.31 -11.08
C GLY A 190 -2.04 0.43 -12.36
N ALA A 191 -0.78 -0.01 -12.32
CA ALA A 191 0.09 -0.04 -13.51
C ALA A 191 -0.27 -1.18 -14.48
N ALA A 192 -0.78 -2.31 -14.00
CA ALA A 192 -1.15 -3.46 -14.83
C ALA A 192 -2.40 -3.21 -15.70
N ALA A 193 -3.17 -2.16 -15.43
CA ALA A 193 -4.25 -1.69 -16.29
C ALA A 193 -3.73 -1.09 -17.63
N GLU A 194 -2.44 -0.73 -17.72
CA GLU A 194 -1.79 -0.43 -18.99
C GLU A 194 -1.26 -1.72 -19.63
N GLY A 195 -2.05 -2.34 -20.50
CA GLY A 195 -1.65 -2.85 -21.83
C GLY A 195 -0.33 -3.62 -22.05
N GLU A 196 0.35 -4.08 -21.01
CA GLU A 196 1.46 -5.03 -21.09
C GLU A 196 0.83 -6.40 -20.81
N GLU A 197 0.44 -7.06 -21.90
CA GLU A 197 0.27 -8.51 -21.88
C GLU A 197 1.59 -9.07 -21.33
N PHE A 198 1.56 -9.52 -20.07
CA PHE A 198 2.69 -10.24 -19.49
C PHE A 198 3.07 -11.34 -20.49
N PRO A 199 4.34 -11.44 -20.94
CA PRO A 199 4.74 -12.58 -21.73
C PRO A 199 4.35 -13.83 -20.94
N ASP A 200 3.57 -14.71 -21.57
CA ASP A 200 3.18 -15.97 -20.97
C ASP A 200 4.48 -16.65 -20.54
N PHE A 201 4.52 -17.25 -19.35
CA PHE A 201 5.73 -17.91 -18.85
C PHE A 201 6.14 -19.13 -19.72
N GLU A 202 5.41 -19.39 -20.81
CA GLU A 202 5.69 -20.35 -21.87
C GLU A 202 6.72 -19.85 -22.91
N ASP A 203 7.05 -18.54 -22.97
CA ASP A 203 8.04 -18.01 -23.94
C ASP A 203 9.52 -18.12 -23.48
N PHE A 204 9.79 -18.84 -22.38
CA PHE A 204 11.16 -19.11 -21.91
C PHE A 204 11.83 -20.34 -22.53
N ASP A 205 11.11 -21.09 -23.39
CA ASP A 205 11.66 -22.29 -24.04
C ASP A 205 12.55 -21.97 -25.26
N ASP A 206 12.58 -20.72 -25.76
CA ASP A 206 13.40 -20.31 -26.91
C ASP A 206 14.86 -19.92 -26.55
N PHE A 207 15.27 -20.08 -25.28
CA PHE A 207 16.66 -19.83 -24.85
C PHE A 207 17.55 -21.09 -24.84
N GLU A 208 17.08 -22.23 -25.37
CA GLU A 208 17.86 -23.48 -25.40
C GLU A 208 19.05 -23.49 -26.38
N ASP A 209 19.22 -22.48 -27.25
CA ASP A 209 20.29 -22.45 -28.27
C ASP A 209 21.60 -21.76 -27.83
N PHE A 210 21.80 -21.45 -26.54
CA PHE A 210 23.12 -21.03 -26.06
C PHE A 210 24.02 -22.25 -25.80
N GLU A 211 24.59 -22.84 -26.86
CA GLU A 211 25.72 -23.76 -26.75
C GLU A 211 26.90 -23.05 -26.07
N GLY A 212 27.13 -23.29 -24.79
CA GLY A 212 28.29 -22.69 -24.14
C GLY A 212 28.46 -22.82 -22.64
N PHE A 213 27.96 -23.87 -21.99
CA PHE A 213 28.48 -24.25 -20.66
C PHE A 213 28.57 -25.77 -20.57
N ASP A 214 29.79 -26.29 -20.55
CA ASP A 214 30.06 -27.71 -20.27
C ASP A 214 29.42 -28.09 -18.92
N ASP A 215 28.54 -29.09 -18.93
CA ASP A 215 27.95 -29.65 -17.72
C ASP A 215 29.04 -30.22 -16.80
N PRO A 216 29.00 -29.93 -15.48
CA PRO A 216 29.85 -30.63 -14.53
C PRO A 216 29.42 -32.11 -14.45
N PRO A 217 30.37 -33.05 -14.28
CA PRO A 217 30.05 -34.47 -14.30
C PRO A 217 29.10 -34.85 -13.14
N PRO A 218 28.17 -35.80 -13.37
CA PRO A 218 27.16 -36.15 -12.39
C PRO A 218 27.79 -36.86 -11.18
N PRO A 219 27.24 -36.66 -9.96
CA PRO A 219 27.70 -37.34 -8.77
C PRO A 219 27.32 -38.83 -8.82
N THR A 220 28.30 -39.67 -8.48
CA THR A 220 28.16 -41.12 -8.38
C THR A 220 27.24 -41.53 -7.24
N ASP A 221 26.24 -42.35 -7.56
CA ASP A 221 25.32 -43.02 -6.64
C ASP A 221 26.05 -43.99 -5.69
N SER A 222 25.70 -43.91 -4.40
CA SER A 222 25.83 -45.00 -3.41
C SER A 222 24.97 -44.69 -2.17
N GLY A 223 23.71 -45.14 -2.19
CA GLY A 223 23.17 -46.06 -1.19
C GLY A 223 22.81 -45.60 0.25
N GLU A 224 21.53 -45.81 0.55
CA GLU A 224 20.90 -46.20 1.84
C GLU A 224 20.61 -45.19 2.97
N ALA A 225 19.39 -45.33 3.49
CA ALA A 225 18.69 -44.46 4.43
C ALA A 225 18.95 -44.77 5.91
N GLY A 226 18.81 -43.73 6.76
CA GLY A 226 18.65 -43.85 8.23
C GLY A 226 17.90 -42.63 8.79
N PRO A 227 17.10 -42.76 9.87
CA PRO A 227 16.16 -41.73 10.33
C PRO A 227 16.86 -40.58 11.09
N PRO A 228 16.22 -39.41 11.27
CA PRO A 228 16.92 -38.23 11.79
C PRO A 228 17.17 -38.36 13.30
N SER A 229 18.43 -38.19 13.70
CA SER A 229 18.84 -38.05 15.10
C SER A 229 19.19 -36.59 15.38
N ASN A 230 18.49 -35.99 16.34
CA ASN A 230 18.77 -34.67 16.88
C ASN A 230 20.13 -34.66 17.60
N ALA A 231 21.12 -33.97 17.02
CA ALA A 231 22.17 -33.26 17.73
C ALA A 231 23.04 -32.50 16.72
N LEU A 232 23.08 -31.17 16.79
CA LEU A 232 24.30 -30.37 16.97
C LEU A 232 23.95 -28.88 16.92
N LEU A 233 24.09 -28.25 18.08
CA LEU A 233 24.29 -26.82 18.29
C LEU A 233 25.68 -26.41 17.78
N SER A 234 25.83 -25.11 17.50
CA SER A 234 27.02 -24.39 16.98
C SER A 234 27.30 -24.69 15.51
N GLU A 235 27.25 -23.74 14.57
CA GLU A 235 28.01 -22.49 14.56
C GLU A 235 27.22 -21.33 13.91
N SER A 236 27.28 -20.14 14.49
CA SER A 236 26.86 -18.90 13.82
C SER A 236 28.00 -18.41 12.91
N PRO A 237 27.74 -17.96 11.67
CA PRO A 237 28.78 -17.35 10.87
C PRO A 237 29.21 -16.00 11.49
N PRO A 238 30.48 -15.60 11.41
CA PRO A 238 30.96 -14.38 12.06
C PRO A 238 30.34 -13.14 11.40
N LEU A 239 30.03 -12.15 12.24
CA LEU A 239 29.53 -10.83 11.84
C LEU A 239 30.53 -10.17 10.88
N ARG A 240 30.05 -9.75 9.70
CA ARG A 240 30.81 -8.87 8.80
C ARG A 240 31.01 -7.52 9.50
N GLU A 241 32.25 -7.09 9.65
CA GLU A 241 32.56 -5.75 10.16
C GLU A 241 32.01 -4.67 9.20
N PRO A 242 31.50 -3.55 9.72
CA PRO A 242 31.03 -2.44 8.89
C PRO A 242 32.21 -1.79 8.15
N PRO A 243 32.00 -1.30 6.91
CA PRO A 243 33.05 -0.64 6.15
C PRO A 243 33.53 0.64 6.85
N PRO A 244 34.82 1.01 6.72
CA PRO A 244 35.35 2.21 7.34
C PRO A 244 34.71 3.48 6.75
N PRO A 245 34.65 4.58 7.53
CA PRO A 245 34.04 5.82 7.07
C PRO A 245 34.83 6.43 5.91
N LEU A 246 34.10 6.94 4.91
CA LEU A 246 34.62 7.74 3.81
C LEU A 246 35.34 8.98 4.35
N VAL A 247 36.67 8.99 4.27
CA VAL A 247 37.49 10.19 4.50
C VAL A 247 37.43 11.02 3.22
N LEU A 248 36.81 12.20 3.30
CA LEU A 248 36.83 13.20 2.23
C LEU A 248 38.27 13.71 2.10
N ASP A 249 38.97 13.31 1.03
CA ASP A 249 40.32 13.79 0.73
C ASP A 249 40.23 15.22 0.18
N LEU A 250 40.27 16.20 1.09
CA LEU A 250 40.39 17.62 0.73
C LEU A 250 41.86 17.94 0.46
N ASP A 251 42.36 17.54 -0.72
CA ASP A 251 43.62 18.07 -1.26
C ASP A 251 43.37 19.44 -1.92
N PRO A 252 43.87 20.56 -1.35
CA PRO A 252 43.64 21.89 -1.90
C PRO A 252 44.49 22.19 -3.15
N ARG A 253 45.20 21.22 -3.76
CA ARG A 253 46.12 21.50 -4.88
C ARG A 253 45.66 21.09 -6.28
N ARG A 254 44.43 20.58 -6.45
CA ARG A 254 43.97 20.06 -7.76
C ARG A 254 43.07 20.97 -8.60
N ASN A 255 42.85 22.23 -8.22
CA ASN A 255 42.03 23.13 -9.03
C ASN A 255 42.76 24.44 -9.40
N GLN A 256 43.66 24.37 -10.39
CA GLN A 256 44.01 25.53 -11.20
C GLN A 256 43.67 25.23 -12.67
N PRO A 257 42.90 26.11 -13.34
CA PRO A 257 42.53 25.92 -14.73
C PRO A 257 43.71 26.23 -15.67
N ARG A 258 43.84 25.44 -16.74
CA ARG A 258 44.55 25.83 -17.96
C ARG A 258 43.54 26.01 -19.08
#